data_AF-A0A920MZT0-F1
#
_entry.id   AF-A0A920MZT0-F1
#
_cell.length_a   1.000
_cell.length_b   1.000
_cell.length_c   1.000
_cell.angle_alpha   90.00
_cell.angle_beta   90.00
_cell.angle_gamma   90.00
#
_symmetry.space_group_name_H-M   'P 1'
#
loop_
_entity.id
_entity.type
_entity.pdbx_description
1 polymer ?
#
loop_
_entity_poly.entity_id
_entity_poly.type
_entity_poly.pdbx_seq_one_letter_code
_entity_poly.pdbx_strand_id
1 'polypeptide(L)'
;MGFLTLSPRFMNNLHDQIDDQIDVVTRGLMGLTVTCARCHDHKYDPIPQADYYSLYGVLRSSSEPIVPPELQRPSQSEAHRKFRAELDKRSQAIRAFIIKAHANMLTASRKRAAEYLLQAQRTLAQPPTDDFMLLVEAGGLNPTVVLRWRVFLERLVSRAAIEEFRDPVWGRGWQWPNLTKPKRQPSPKASPHCFRAFRSTKPGSPPSIPASSPP
;
A
#
# COMPACT_ATOMS: atom_id res chain seq x y z
N MET A 1 -13.52 -24.26 -2.45
CA MET A 1 -12.61 -23.48 -3.32
C MET A 1 -11.68 -24.39 -4.15
N GLY A 2 -12.11 -25.61 -4.55
CA GLY A 2 -11.19 -26.63 -5.07
C GLY A 2 -10.44 -26.28 -6.35
N PHE A 3 -11.01 -25.46 -7.23
CA PHE A 3 -10.35 -25.04 -8.48
C PHE A 3 -9.43 -23.82 -8.32
N LEU A 4 -9.62 -23.00 -7.27
CA LEU A 4 -8.85 -21.78 -7.03
C LEU A 4 -7.59 -22.01 -6.18
N THR A 5 -7.44 -23.21 -5.61
CA THR A 5 -6.35 -23.57 -4.70
C THR A 5 -5.29 -24.47 -5.34
N LEU A 6 -5.46 -24.86 -6.62
CA LEU A 6 -4.56 -25.79 -7.33
C LEU A 6 -3.31 -25.12 -7.92
N SER A 7 -3.20 -23.81 -7.79
CA SER A 7 -2.14 -23.06 -8.44
C SER A 7 -0.75 -23.36 -7.88
N PRO A 8 0.30 -23.29 -8.72
CA PRO A 8 1.65 -23.68 -8.34
C PRO A 8 2.20 -22.83 -7.19
N ARG A 9 2.14 -23.36 -5.96
CA ARG A 9 2.61 -22.68 -4.74
C ARG A 9 4.09 -22.89 -4.44
N PHE A 10 4.74 -23.81 -5.13
CA PHE A 10 6.14 -24.19 -4.85
C PHE A 10 7.11 -22.99 -4.99
N MET A 11 6.93 -22.16 -6.03
CA MET A 11 7.78 -20.97 -6.24
C MET A 11 7.27 -19.71 -5.53
N ASN A 12 6.15 -19.79 -4.80
CA ASN A 12 5.51 -18.68 -4.09
C ASN A 12 5.40 -17.36 -4.89
N ASN A 13 5.27 -17.45 -6.22
CA ASN A 13 5.04 -16.27 -7.07
C ASN A 13 3.54 -15.99 -7.14
N LEU A 14 3.12 -14.86 -6.61
CA LEU A 14 1.70 -14.47 -6.59
C LEU A 14 1.13 -14.29 -8.00
N HIS A 15 1.93 -13.76 -8.93
CA HIS A 15 1.47 -13.46 -10.28
C HIS A 15 1.15 -14.73 -11.08
N ASP A 16 2.00 -15.75 -10.95
CA ASP A 16 1.82 -17.03 -11.64
C ASP A 16 0.69 -17.85 -10.99
N GLN A 17 0.49 -17.70 -9.67
CA GLN A 17 -0.65 -18.30 -8.99
C GLN A 17 -1.97 -17.72 -9.51
N ILE A 18 -2.08 -16.40 -9.64
CA ILE A 18 -3.30 -15.77 -10.13
C ILE A 18 -3.54 -16.10 -11.61
N ASP A 19 -2.49 -16.13 -12.44
CA ASP A 19 -2.60 -16.51 -13.85
C ASP A 19 -3.16 -17.92 -14.02
N ASP A 20 -2.67 -18.87 -13.23
CA ASP A 20 -3.19 -20.24 -13.21
C ASP A 20 -4.65 -20.30 -12.73
N GLN A 21 -5.03 -19.52 -11.71
CA GLN A 21 -6.45 -19.41 -11.30
C GLN A 21 -7.33 -18.89 -12.43
N ILE A 22 -6.87 -17.88 -13.17
CA ILE A 22 -7.58 -17.34 -14.33
C ILE A 22 -7.74 -18.43 -15.40
N ASP A 23 -6.67 -19.17 -15.70
CA ASP A 23 -6.68 -20.25 -16.69
C ASP A 23 -7.67 -21.35 -16.30
N VAL A 24 -7.64 -21.80 -15.04
CA VAL A 24 -8.54 -22.84 -14.54
C VAL A 24 -10.00 -22.38 -14.55
N VAL A 25 -10.29 -21.14 -14.13
CA VAL A 25 -11.67 -20.60 -14.14
C VAL A 25 -12.18 -20.46 -15.56
N THR A 26 -11.39 -19.88 -16.47
CA THR A 26 -11.84 -19.62 -17.83
C THR A 26 -11.94 -20.89 -18.66
N ARG A 27 -10.99 -21.82 -18.54
CA ARG A 27 -11.10 -23.13 -19.21
C ARG A 27 -12.20 -23.99 -18.61
N GLY A 28 -12.29 -24.05 -17.28
CA GLY A 28 -13.21 -24.94 -16.58
C GLY A 28 -14.67 -24.49 -16.61
N LEU A 29 -14.93 -23.17 -16.55
CA LEU A 29 -16.30 -22.64 -16.51
C LEU A 29 -16.77 -22.05 -17.84
N MET A 30 -15.87 -21.40 -18.59
CA MET A 30 -16.24 -20.70 -19.83
C MET A 30 -15.85 -21.47 -21.09
N GLY A 31 -15.01 -22.52 -20.98
CA GLY A 31 -14.49 -23.24 -22.13
C GLY A 31 -13.55 -22.41 -23.01
N LEU A 32 -12.98 -21.33 -22.46
CA LEU A 32 -12.12 -20.39 -23.18
C LEU A 32 -10.70 -20.39 -22.59
N THR A 33 -9.71 -20.12 -23.42
CA THR A 33 -8.31 -19.96 -22.98
C THR A 33 -7.92 -18.50 -23.04
N VAL A 34 -7.90 -17.81 -21.90
CA VAL A 34 -7.61 -16.35 -21.90
C VAL A 34 -6.16 -16.01 -21.54
N THR A 35 -5.28 -16.98 -21.34
CA THR A 35 -3.90 -16.74 -20.88
C THR A 35 -3.05 -15.90 -21.83
N CYS A 36 -3.33 -15.97 -23.14
CA CYS A 36 -2.67 -15.09 -24.12
C CYS A 36 -2.99 -13.61 -23.89
N ALA A 37 -4.16 -13.31 -23.30
CA ALA A 37 -4.60 -11.95 -22.99
C ALA A 37 -3.71 -11.25 -21.93
N ARG A 38 -2.82 -12.00 -21.25
CA ARG A 38 -1.89 -11.48 -20.25
C ARG A 38 -0.94 -10.43 -20.83
N CYS A 39 -0.44 -10.65 -22.05
CA CYS A 39 0.63 -9.83 -22.62
C CYS A 39 0.15 -8.93 -23.76
N HIS A 40 -0.93 -9.31 -24.44
CA HIS A 40 -1.51 -8.57 -25.56
C HIS A 40 -3.01 -8.90 -25.65
N ASP A 41 -3.79 -8.18 -26.45
CA ASP A 41 -5.18 -8.56 -26.69
C ASP A 41 -5.29 -9.97 -27.28
N HIS A 42 -6.28 -10.74 -26.85
CA HIS A 42 -6.42 -12.14 -27.24
C HIS A 42 -6.51 -12.29 -28.78
N LYS A 43 -5.81 -13.29 -29.33
CA LYS A 43 -5.55 -13.37 -30.78
C LYS A 43 -6.80 -13.61 -31.62
N TYR A 44 -7.69 -14.49 -31.15
CA TYR A 44 -8.83 -14.98 -31.93
C TYR A 44 -10.15 -14.47 -31.38
N ASP A 45 -10.32 -14.56 -30.06
CA ASP A 45 -11.52 -14.08 -29.37
C ASP A 45 -11.41 -12.59 -29.02
N PRO A 46 -12.53 -11.82 -29.03
CA PRO A 46 -12.57 -10.40 -28.71
C PRO A 46 -12.44 -10.14 -27.20
N ILE A 47 -11.32 -10.57 -26.62
CA ILE A 47 -11.00 -10.43 -25.20
C ILE A 47 -9.80 -9.49 -25.09
N PRO A 48 -10.00 -8.21 -24.73
CA PRO A 48 -8.90 -7.28 -24.55
C PRO A 48 -8.09 -7.64 -23.31
N GLN A 49 -6.82 -7.25 -23.31
CA GLN A 49 -5.93 -7.37 -22.15
C GLN A 49 -6.52 -6.68 -20.90
N ALA A 50 -7.32 -5.62 -21.08
CA ALA A 50 -8.02 -4.95 -19.99
C ALA A 50 -8.98 -5.89 -19.23
N ASP A 51 -9.68 -6.79 -19.92
CA ASP A 51 -10.62 -7.71 -19.28
C ASP A 51 -9.88 -8.80 -18.50
N TYR A 52 -8.76 -9.29 -19.04
CA TYR A 52 -7.86 -10.19 -18.32
C TYR A 52 -7.39 -9.55 -17.01
N TYR A 53 -6.91 -8.31 -17.05
CA TYR A 53 -6.45 -7.63 -15.84
C TYR A 53 -7.58 -7.21 -14.88
N SER A 54 -8.79 -7.06 -15.38
CA SER A 54 -9.97 -6.87 -14.53
C SER A 54 -10.25 -8.11 -13.68
N LEU A 55 -10.21 -9.30 -14.30
CA LEU A 55 -10.35 -10.56 -13.57
C LEU A 55 -9.16 -10.83 -12.64
N TYR A 56 -7.95 -10.52 -13.08
CA TYR A 56 -6.74 -10.55 -12.24
C TYR A 56 -6.92 -9.69 -10.99
N GLY A 57 -7.49 -8.49 -11.13
CA GLY A 57 -7.79 -7.61 -10.00
C GLY A 57 -8.73 -8.25 -8.98
N VAL A 58 -9.82 -8.87 -9.45
CA VAL A 58 -10.80 -9.57 -8.59
C VAL A 58 -10.14 -10.70 -7.79
N LEU A 59 -9.34 -11.53 -8.46
CA LEU A 59 -8.66 -12.65 -7.82
C LEU A 59 -7.56 -12.19 -6.86
N ARG A 60 -6.80 -11.16 -7.21
CA ARG A 60 -5.80 -10.54 -6.32
C ARG A 60 -6.43 -9.93 -5.07
N SER A 61 -7.64 -9.39 -5.19
CA SER A 61 -8.40 -8.85 -4.06
C SER A 61 -9.04 -9.95 -3.20
N SER A 62 -9.01 -11.19 -3.63
CA SER A 62 -9.50 -12.34 -2.88
C SER A 62 -8.39 -12.95 -2.03
N SER A 63 -8.67 -13.24 -0.76
CA SER A 63 -7.72 -13.89 0.16
C SER A 63 -8.23 -15.25 0.61
N GLU A 64 -7.40 -16.26 0.52
CA GLU A 64 -7.68 -17.55 1.15
C GLU A 64 -7.39 -17.46 2.66
N PRO A 65 -8.37 -17.73 3.53
CA PRO A 65 -8.12 -17.75 4.96
C PRO A 65 -7.31 -19.00 5.33
N ILE A 66 -6.29 -18.82 6.17
CA ILE A 66 -5.44 -19.91 6.68
C ILE A 66 -6.28 -20.95 7.43
N VAL A 67 -7.30 -20.48 8.16
CA VAL A 67 -8.28 -21.34 8.82
C VAL A 67 -9.53 -21.36 7.94
N PRO A 68 -9.89 -22.51 7.36
CA PRO A 68 -11.09 -22.62 6.54
C PRO A 68 -12.33 -22.19 7.32
N PRO A 69 -13.30 -21.52 6.67
CA PRO A 69 -14.56 -21.18 7.32
C PRO A 69 -15.34 -22.44 7.70
N GLU A 70 -16.11 -22.37 8.78
CA GLU A 70 -17.04 -23.43 9.16
C GLU A 70 -18.14 -23.54 8.09
N LEU A 71 -18.13 -24.64 7.31
CA LEU A 71 -19.14 -24.89 6.27
C LEU A 71 -20.49 -25.34 6.85
N GLN A 72 -20.47 -25.92 8.05
CA GLN A 72 -21.65 -26.41 8.75
C GLN A 72 -21.99 -25.47 9.89
N ARG A 73 -23.30 -25.39 10.23
CA ARG A 73 -23.71 -24.67 11.44
C ARG A 73 -23.01 -25.30 12.66
N PRO A 74 -22.44 -24.50 13.56
CA PRO A 74 -21.74 -25.02 14.72
C PRO A 74 -22.69 -25.87 15.58
N SER A 75 -22.25 -27.07 15.96
CA SER A 75 -23.05 -27.95 16.82
C SER A 75 -23.33 -27.25 18.17
N GLN A 76 -24.56 -27.33 18.69
CA GLN A 76 -24.89 -26.80 20.01
C GLN A 76 -24.50 -27.75 21.17
N SER A 77 -23.64 -28.73 20.89
CA SER A 77 -23.18 -29.69 21.90
C SER A 77 -22.43 -29.00 23.03
N GLU A 78 -22.44 -29.60 24.23
CA GLU A 78 -21.63 -29.11 25.35
C GLU A 78 -20.13 -29.14 25.01
N ALA A 79 -19.69 -30.15 24.27
CA ALA A 79 -18.30 -30.26 23.80
C ALA A 79 -17.88 -29.06 22.95
N HIS A 80 -18.73 -28.63 22.00
CA HIS A 80 -18.43 -27.47 21.15
C HIS A 80 -18.46 -26.15 21.95
N ARG A 81 -19.34 -26.01 22.94
CA ARG A 81 -19.34 -24.85 23.85
C ARG A 81 -18.04 -24.75 24.65
N LYS A 82 -17.56 -25.87 25.20
CA LYS A 82 -16.25 -25.93 25.91
C LYS A 82 -15.09 -25.61 24.97
N PHE A 83 -15.09 -26.16 23.75
CA PHE A 83 -14.08 -25.86 22.74
C PHE A 83 -14.02 -24.37 22.39
N ARG A 84 -15.18 -23.74 22.11
CA ARG A 84 -15.24 -22.31 21.79
C ARG A 84 -14.75 -21.44 22.94
N ALA A 85 -15.14 -21.74 24.17
CA ALA A 85 -14.68 -21.00 25.34
C ALA A 85 -13.15 -21.06 25.51
N GLU A 86 -12.54 -22.23 25.29
CA GLU A 86 -11.09 -22.39 25.36
C GLU A 86 -10.37 -21.71 24.17
N LEU A 87 -10.93 -21.80 22.97
CA LEU A 87 -10.41 -21.11 21.78
C LEU A 87 -10.42 -19.59 21.99
N ASP A 88 -11.52 -19.02 22.49
CA ASP A 88 -11.63 -17.60 22.79
C ASP A 88 -10.60 -17.17 23.83
N LYS A 89 -10.46 -17.93 24.93
CA LYS A 89 -9.46 -17.68 25.96
C LYS A 89 -8.04 -17.66 25.38
N ARG A 90 -7.67 -18.65 24.56
CA ARG A 90 -6.35 -18.72 23.92
C ARG A 90 -6.15 -17.58 22.91
N SER A 91 -7.17 -17.27 22.12
CA SER A 91 -7.11 -16.20 21.12
C SER A 91 -6.87 -14.84 21.79
N GLN A 92 -7.52 -14.58 22.92
CA GLN A 92 -7.34 -13.35 23.71
C GLN A 92 -5.95 -13.31 24.34
N ALA A 93 -5.46 -14.42 24.89
CA ALA A 93 -4.12 -14.50 25.45
C ALA A 93 -3.04 -14.21 24.40
N ILE A 94 -3.17 -14.79 23.19
CA ILE A 94 -2.26 -14.53 22.08
C ILE A 94 -2.32 -13.06 21.63
N ARG A 95 -3.52 -12.50 21.48
CA ARG A 95 -3.69 -11.07 21.12
C ARG A 95 -3.05 -10.15 22.15
N ALA A 96 -3.29 -10.39 23.44
CA ALA A 96 -2.69 -9.61 24.53
C ALA A 96 -1.16 -9.73 24.53
N PHE A 97 -0.64 -10.94 24.28
CA PHE A 97 0.80 -11.17 24.15
C PHE A 97 1.40 -10.39 22.98
N ILE A 98 0.78 -10.43 21.79
CA ILE A 98 1.25 -9.71 20.60
C ILE A 98 1.29 -8.20 20.87
N ILE A 99 0.22 -7.63 21.44
CA ILE A 99 0.15 -6.20 21.76
C ILE A 99 1.24 -5.81 22.75
N LYS A 100 1.42 -6.60 23.82
CA LYS A 100 2.46 -6.36 24.83
C LYS A 100 3.86 -6.47 24.23
N ALA A 101 4.13 -7.52 23.45
CA ALA A 101 5.41 -7.72 22.78
C ALA A 101 5.73 -6.57 21.83
N HIS A 102 4.74 -6.14 21.02
CA HIS A 102 4.89 -5.00 20.12
C HIS A 102 5.20 -3.69 20.88
N ALA A 103 4.46 -3.40 21.96
CA ALA A 103 4.71 -2.23 22.80
C ALA A 103 6.12 -2.25 23.42
N ASN A 104 6.57 -3.41 23.89
CA ASN A 104 7.92 -3.60 24.41
C ASN A 104 8.99 -3.38 23.34
N MET A 105 8.80 -3.96 22.15
CA MET A 105 9.70 -3.79 21.01
C MET A 105 9.79 -2.34 20.57
N LEU A 106 8.67 -1.61 20.51
CA LEU A 106 8.66 -0.18 20.18
C LEU A 106 9.38 0.64 21.25
N THR A 107 9.14 0.36 22.52
CA THR A 107 9.79 1.08 23.63
C THR A 107 11.30 0.84 23.62
N ALA A 108 11.73 -0.42 23.44
CA ALA A 108 13.14 -0.77 23.32
C ALA A 108 13.79 -0.10 22.08
N SER A 109 13.09 -0.11 20.95
CA SER A 109 13.58 0.52 19.71
C SER A 109 13.72 2.03 19.84
N ARG A 110 12.77 2.70 20.50
CA ARG A 110 12.81 4.14 20.77
C ARG A 110 13.94 4.53 21.71
N LYS A 111 14.19 3.75 22.77
CA LYS A 111 15.31 3.99 23.69
C LYS A 111 16.67 3.95 22.98
N ARG A 112 16.80 3.09 21.97
CA ARG A 112 18.03 2.90 21.18
C ARG A 112 17.99 3.63 19.83
N ALA A 113 17.13 4.64 19.66
CA ALA A 113 16.94 5.30 18.37
C ALA A 113 18.24 5.86 17.77
N ALA A 114 19.13 6.41 18.61
CA ALA A 114 20.43 6.91 18.18
C ALA A 114 21.32 5.80 17.60
N GLU A 115 21.35 4.62 18.21
CA GLU A 115 22.11 3.48 17.71
C GLU A 115 21.56 2.99 16.36
N TYR A 116 20.23 2.92 16.22
CA TYR A 116 19.58 2.59 14.95
C TYR A 116 19.94 3.57 13.84
N LEU A 117 19.92 4.87 14.12
CA LEU A 117 20.27 5.91 13.15
C LEU A 117 21.75 5.85 12.75
N LEU A 118 22.65 5.67 13.71
CA LEU A 118 24.08 5.53 13.45
C LEU A 118 24.36 4.31 12.57
N GLN A 119 23.71 3.18 12.87
CA GLN A 119 23.85 1.97 12.06
C GLN A 119 23.23 2.14 10.67
N ALA A 120 22.07 2.80 10.57
CA ALA A 120 21.46 3.12 9.29
C ALA A 120 22.39 4.00 8.44
N GLN A 121 23.00 5.04 9.03
CA GLN A 121 23.95 5.90 8.33
C GLN A 121 25.19 5.14 7.85
N ARG A 122 25.76 4.25 8.69
CA ARG A 122 26.91 3.41 8.31
C ARG A 122 26.58 2.46 7.15
N THR A 123 25.34 1.97 7.10
CA THR A 123 24.87 1.06 6.05
C THR A 123 24.44 1.76 4.77
N LEU A 124 24.28 3.09 4.74
CA LEU A 124 24.03 3.84 3.50
C LEU A 124 25.15 3.68 2.47
N ALA A 125 26.39 3.48 2.92
CA ALA A 125 27.53 3.27 2.04
C ALA A 125 27.69 1.81 1.59
N GLN A 126 26.85 0.90 2.10
CA GLN A 126 26.91 -0.52 1.79
C GLN A 126 25.86 -0.88 0.73
N PRO A 127 26.15 -1.83 -0.18
CA PRO A 127 25.16 -2.32 -1.12
C PRO A 127 23.96 -2.92 -0.39
N PRO A 128 22.75 -2.88 -1.00
CA PRO A 128 21.53 -3.35 -0.34
C PRO A 128 21.65 -4.83 0.04
N THR A 129 21.68 -5.08 1.34
CA THR A 129 21.67 -6.42 1.94
C THR A 129 20.22 -6.92 2.04
N ASP A 130 19.57 -7.14 0.90
CA ASP A 130 18.15 -7.53 0.89
C ASP A 130 17.94 -8.99 1.31
N ASP A 131 19.02 -9.79 1.42
CA ASP A 131 18.92 -11.25 1.62
C ASP A 131 19.59 -11.82 2.89
N PHE A 132 20.27 -11.01 3.69
CA PHE A 132 20.91 -11.56 4.90
C PHE A 132 19.94 -11.51 6.07
N MET A 133 19.23 -12.62 6.26
CA MET A 133 18.52 -12.97 7.48
C MET A 133 19.53 -13.05 8.64
N LEU A 134 19.94 -11.88 9.15
CA LEU A 134 20.85 -11.81 10.28
C LEU A 134 20.11 -12.31 11.51
N LEU A 135 20.50 -13.49 11.98
CA LEU A 135 20.25 -13.96 13.33
C LEU A 135 20.79 -12.88 14.28
N VAL A 136 19.89 -12.04 14.79
CA VAL A 136 20.23 -11.02 15.78
C VAL A 136 20.66 -11.74 17.05
N GLU A 137 21.95 -11.67 17.38
CA GLU A 137 22.44 -12.09 18.69
C GLU A 137 21.64 -11.36 19.79
N ALA A 138 21.45 -12.02 20.94
CA ALA A 138 20.71 -11.43 22.05
C ALA A 138 21.34 -10.07 22.47
N GLY A 139 20.67 -8.96 22.12
CA GLY A 139 21.15 -7.59 22.36
C GLY A 139 21.46 -6.78 21.10
N GLY A 140 21.58 -7.41 19.93
CA GLY A 140 21.79 -6.73 18.65
C GLY A 140 20.64 -5.80 18.23
N LEU A 141 20.93 -4.86 17.33
CA LEU A 141 19.91 -3.99 16.73
C LEU A 141 19.03 -4.81 15.78
N ASN A 142 17.72 -4.53 15.77
CA ASN A 142 16.80 -5.18 14.84
C ASN A 142 17.08 -4.72 13.39
N PRO A 143 17.48 -5.62 12.47
CA PRO A 143 17.90 -5.26 11.12
C PRO A 143 16.74 -4.70 10.29
N THR A 144 15.50 -5.16 10.53
CA THR A 144 14.31 -4.58 9.87
C THR A 144 14.12 -3.12 10.25
N VAL A 145 14.38 -2.75 11.51
CA VAL A 145 14.27 -1.36 11.96
C VAL A 145 15.41 -0.52 11.37
N VAL A 146 16.63 -1.04 11.31
CA VAL A 146 17.76 -0.38 10.63
C VAL A 146 17.45 -0.12 9.15
N LEU A 147 16.95 -1.13 8.43
CA LEU A 147 16.57 -1.02 7.02
C LEU A 147 15.50 0.06 6.80
N ARG A 148 14.48 0.11 7.66
CA ARG A 148 13.45 1.15 7.61
C ARG A 148 14.02 2.54 7.80
N TRP A 149 14.95 2.73 8.74
CA TRP A 149 15.66 3.99 8.91
C TRP A 149 16.55 4.33 7.71
N ARG A 150 17.26 3.36 7.13
CA ARG A 150 18.08 3.56 5.92
C ARG A 150 17.22 4.08 4.76
N VAL A 151 16.14 3.38 4.44
CA VAL A 151 15.19 3.77 3.37
C VAL A 151 14.59 5.14 3.64
N PHE A 152 14.27 5.46 4.90
CA PHE A 152 13.80 6.79 5.28
C PHE A 152 14.86 7.87 5.02
N LEU A 153 16.11 7.64 5.43
CA LEU A 153 17.22 8.59 5.22
C LEU A 153 17.56 8.76 3.74
N GLU A 154 17.59 7.68 2.95
CA GLU A 154 17.79 7.72 1.49
C GLU A 154 16.74 8.62 0.81
N ARG A 155 15.47 8.48 1.22
CA ARG A 155 14.40 9.36 0.73
C ARG A 155 14.69 10.81 1.04
N LEU A 156 15.05 11.14 2.28
CA LEU A 156 15.35 12.52 2.70
C LEU A 156 16.53 13.15 1.94
N VAL A 157 17.54 12.37 1.57
CA VAL A 157 18.76 12.85 0.88
C VAL A 157 18.56 12.99 -0.63
N SER A 158 17.56 12.32 -1.21
CA SER A 158 17.22 12.50 -2.64
C SER A 158 16.72 13.92 -2.92
N ARG A 159 17.18 14.54 -4.03
CA ARG A 159 16.89 15.95 -4.37
C ARG A 159 15.39 16.27 -4.44
N ALA A 160 14.55 15.29 -4.80
CA ALA A 160 13.09 15.46 -4.81
C ALA A 160 12.49 15.63 -3.40
N ALA A 161 13.05 14.96 -2.39
CA ALA A 161 12.59 15.15 -1.01
C ALA A 161 13.03 16.49 -0.42
N ILE A 162 14.15 17.09 -0.84
CA ILE A 162 14.54 18.42 -0.34
C ILE A 162 13.54 19.50 -0.78
N GLU A 163 12.90 19.34 -1.95
CA GLU A 163 11.87 20.27 -2.45
C GLU A 163 10.46 19.92 -1.94
N GLU A 164 10.13 18.64 -1.78
CA GLU A 164 8.79 18.17 -1.38
C GLU A 164 8.62 17.96 0.14
N PHE A 165 9.70 17.62 0.87
CA PHE A 165 9.74 17.45 2.33
C PHE A 165 9.87 18.82 3.02
N ARG A 166 8.86 19.66 2.80
CA ARG A 166 8.58 20.84 3.59
C ARG A 166 7.96 20.40 4.92
N ASP A 167 8.76 19.73 5.76
CA ASP A 167 8.29 19.18 7.04
C ASP A 167 7.74 20.31 7.93
N PRO A 168 6.48 20.23 8.40
CA PRO A 168 5.85 21.29 9.20
C PRO A 168 6.49 21.47 10.58
N VAL A 169 7.27 20.50 11.07
CA VAL A 169 7.91 20.56 12.40
C VAL A 169 9.30 21.20 12.32
N TRP A 170 10.10 20.85 11.31
CA TRP A 170 11.51 21.29 11.21
C TRP A 170 11.79 22.26 10.06
N GLY A 171 10.85 22.49 9.15
CA GLY A 171 11.00 23.39 8.00
C GLY A 171 11.22 24.86 8.36
N ARG A 172 10.90 25.28 9.60
CA ARG A 172 11.18 26.65 10.07
C ARG A 172 12.56 26.85 10.70
N GLY A 173 13.28 25.79 11.08
CA GLY A 173 14.59 25.90 11.71
C GLY A 173 15.72 26.30 10.75
N TRP A 174 15.59 25.94 9.48
CA TRP A 174 16.62 26.17 8.45
C TRP A 174 16.62 27.57 7.82
N GLN A 175 15.74 28.48 8.25
CA GLN A 175 15.74 29.89 7.80
C GLN A 175 16.57 30.84 8.68
N TRP A 176 17.18 30.36 9.78
CA TRP A 176 18.01 31.20 10.65
C TRP A 176 19.16 31.95 9.94
N PRO A 177 19.85 31.36 8.93
CA PRO A 177 20.93 32.07 8.23
C PRO A 177 20.45 33.23 7.32
N ASN A 178 19.15 33.37 7.07
CA ASN A 178 18.60 34.36 6.13
C ASN A 178 17.84 35.52 6.80
N LEU A 179 17.83 35.61 8.14
CA LEU A 179 17.20 36.71 8.89
C LEU A 179 17.98 38.04 8.83
N THR A 180 19.23 38.01 8.36
CA THR A 180 20.10 39.20 8.26
C THR A 180 20.13 39.82 6.86
N LYS A 181 19.49 39.19 5.86
CA LYS A 181 19.44 39.75 4.50
C LYS A 181 18.22 40.68 4.36
N PRO A 182 18.39 41.95 3.96
CA PRO A 182 17.26 42.84 3.71
C PRO A 182 16.38 42.27 2.60
N LYS A 183 15.07 42.13 2.86
CA LYS A 183 14.08 41.62 1.91
C LYS A 183 14.07 42.47 0.64
N ARG A 184 14.60 41.96 -0.48
CA ARG A 184 14.15 42.41 -1.81
C ARG A 184 12.81 41.74 -2.09
N GLN A 185 11.73 42.51 -2.13
CA GLN A 185 10.44 42.01 -2.63
C GLN A 185 10.56 41.70 -4.13
N PRO A 186 10.18 40.51 -4.60
CA PRO A 186 10.02 40.28 -6.03
C PRO A 186 8.67 40.84 -6.49
N SER A 187 8.67 41.56 -7.62
CA SER A 187 7.46 42.04 -8.29
C SER A 187 6.55 40.87 -8.69
N PRO A 188 5.21 41.00 -8.65
CA PRO A 188 4.32 39.92 -9.01
C PRO A 188 4.32 39.73 -10.54
N LYS A 189 4.99 38.69 -11.04
CA LYS A 189 4.72 38.16 -12.37
C LYS A 189 3.70 37.04 -12.23
N ALA A 190 2.59 37.18 -12.94
CA ALA A 190 1.43 36.31 -12.92
C ALA A 190 1.77 34.85 -13.29
N SER A 191 1.21 33.89 -12.55
CA SER A 191 1.16 32.47 -12.93
C SER A 191 0.11 32.25 -14.03
N PRO A 192 0.40 31.53 -15.13
CA PRO A 192 -0.53 31.39 -16.24
C PRO A 192 -1.24 30.04 -16.28
N HIS A 193 -1.81 29.51 -15.19
CA HIS A 193 -2.57 28.26 -15.26
C HIS A 193 -3.75 28.20 -14.27
N CYS A 194 -4.73 29.09 -14.43
CA CYS A 194 -6.08 28.83 -13.88
C CYS A 194 -7.16 29.76 -14.47
N PHE A 195 -7.33 29.87 -15.78
CA PHE A 195 -8.56 30.46 -16.35
C PHE A 195 -8.75 30.01 -17.80
N ARG A 196 -9.38 28.85 -18.01
CA ARG A 196 -9.97 28.49 -19.30
C ARG A 196 -11.35 27.88 -19.10
N ALA A 197 -12.27 28.71 -18.60
CA ALA A 197 -13.69 28.41 -18.59
C ALA A 197 -14.47 29.74 -18.54
N PHE A 198 -14.50 30.47 -19.66
CA PHE A 198 -15.58 31.39 -20.09
C PHE A 198 -15.08 32.28 -21.23
N ARG A 199 -15.19 31.84 -22.48
CA ARG A 199 -15.27 32.73 -23.67
C ARG A 199 -16.04 32.04 -24.78
N SER A 200 -17.36 31.95 -24.64
CA SER A 200 -18.25 31.84 -25.79
C SER A 200 -19.56 32.54 -25.50
N THR A 201 -19.61 33.85 -25.74
CA THR A 201 -20.80 34.63 -26.09
C THR A 201 -20.32 35.97 -26.65
N LYS A 202 -20.65 36.23 -27.92
CA LYS A 202 -20.43 37.54 -28.57
C LYS A 202 -21.45 38.55 -28.02
N PRO A 203 -21.09 39.83 -27.81
CA PRO A 203 -22.04 40.85 -27.37
C PRO A 203 -22.87 41.33 -28.57
N GLY A 204 -24.21 41.24 -28.49
CA GLY A 204 -25.08 41.76 -29.56
C GLY A 204 -26.57 41.39 -29.58
N SER A 205 -27.10 40.64 -28.61
CA SER A 205 -28.54 40.32 -28.56
C SER A 205 -29.14 40.66 -27.19
N PRO A 206 -30.31 41.34 -27.13
CA PRO A 206 -30.92 41.71 -25.86
C PRO A 206 -31.46 40.48 -25.12
N PRO A 207 -31.40 40.46 -23.78
CA PRO A 207 -31.79 39.30 -22.99
C PRO A 207 -33.31 39.12 -22.96
N SER A 208 -33.78 37.96 -23.40
CA SER A 208 -35.16 37.51 -23.19
C SER A 208 -35.32 36.98 -21.76
N ILE A 209 -36.19 37.63 -20.99
CA ILE A 209 -36.58 37.21 -19.62
C ILE A 209 -37.69 36.15 -19.73
N PRO A 210 -37.57 34.99 -19.06
CA PRO A 210 -38.74 34.25 -18.62
C PRO A 210 -39.00 34.52 -17.14
N ALA A 211 -40.28 34.77 -16.87
CA ALA A 211 -40.84 35.26 -15.62
C ALA A 211 -40.79 34.24 -14.48
N SER A 212 -40.67 34.77 -13.26
CA SER A 212 -41.20 34.17 -12.03
C SER A 212 -42.73 34.05 -12.15
N SER A 213 -43.38 32.93 -11.82
CA SER A 213 -43.75 32.55 -10.45
C SER A 213 -44.66 31.30 -10.46
N PRO A 214 -44.86 30.62 -9.30
CA PRO A 214 -45.57 29.34 -9.13
C PRO A 214 -47.11 29.58 -9.01
N PRO A 215 -47.98 28.59 -8.73
CA PRO A 215 -47.96 27.65 -7.59
C PRO A 215 -47.58 26.20 -7.90
#